data_AF-A0A917QXC5-F1
#
_entry.id   AF-A0A917QXC5-F1
#
_cell.length_a   1.000
_cell.length_b   1.000
_cell.length_c   1.000
_cell.angle_alpha   90.00
_cell.angle_beta   90.00
_cell.angle_gamma   90.00
#
_symmetry.space_group_name_H-M   'P 1'
#
loop_
_entity.id
_entity.type
_entity.pdbx_description
1 polymer ?
#
loop_
_entity_poly.entity_id
_entity_poly.type
_entity_poly.pdbx_seq_one_letter_code
_entity_poly.pdbx_strand_id
1 'polypeptide(L)' 'MAEELTPLELDVLALEGRGWASPGAKERAIREELGMGPVRYYQLLNALLDAPRALAHDPVTVNRLRRIRDARRAER' A
#
# COMPACT_ATOMS: atom_id res chain seq x y z
N MET A 1 -12.99 -19.22 5.63
CA MET A 1 -12.56 -18.91 4.25
C MET A 1 -11.53 -17.81 4.36
N ALA A 2 -10.32 -17.99 3.84
CA ALA A 2 -9.36 -16.89 3.80
C ALA A 2 -9.94 -15.86 2.81
N GLU A 3 -10.30 -14.67 3.28
CA GLU A 3 -10.69 -13.58 2.39
C GLU A 3 -9.49 -13.27 1.50
N GLU A 4 -9.58 -13.66 0.23
CA GLU A 4 -8.58 -13.36 -0.78
C GLU A 4 -8.52 -11.84 -1.01
N LEU A 5 -7.32 -11.34 -1.33
CA LEU A 5 -7.16 -9.94 -1.69
C LEU A 5 -7.91 -9.66 -2.99
N THR A 6 -8.62 -8.54 -3.02
CA THR A 6 -9.23 -8.04 -4.24
C THR A 6 -8.16 -7.63 -5.26
N PRO A 7 -8.47 -7.61 -6.56
CA PRO A 7 -7.53 -7.15 -7.59
C PRO A 7 -6.94 -5.77 -7.29
N LEU A 8 -7.78 -4.84 -6.82
CA LEU A 8 -7.33 -3.51 -6.44
C LEU A 8 -6.33 -3.54 -5.28
N GLU A 9 -6.55 -4.39 -4.28
CA GLU A 9 -5.63 -4.53 -3.15
C GLU A 9 -4.28 -5.13 -3.59
N LEU A 10 -4.30 -6.08 -4.53
CA LEU A 10 -3.10 -6.63 -5.14
C LEU A 10 -2.33 -5.56 -5.91
N ASP A 11 -3.02 -4.75 -6.72
CA ASP A 11 -2.41 -3.67 -7.48
C ASP A 11 -1.80 -2.61 -6.55
N VAL A 12 -2.44 -2.31 -5.42
CA VAL A 12 -1.90 -1.41 -4.40
C VAL A 12 -0.58 -1.95 -3.82
N LEU A 13 -0.53 -3.24 -3.46
CA LEU A 13 0.69 -3.86 -2.93
C LEU A 13 1.79 -3.92 -4.00
N ALA A 14 1.44 -4.24 -5.24
CA ALA A 14 2.37 -4.25 -6.37
C ALA A 14 2.95 -2.85 -6.62
N LEU A 15 2.13 -1.80 -6.52
CA LEU A 15 2.55 -0.41 -6.69
C LEU A 15 3.53 0.02 -5.58
N GLU A 16 3.33 -0.43 -4.33
CA GLU A 16 4.27 -0.22 -3.22
C GLU A 16 5.58 -1.00 -3.35
N GLY A 17 5.57 -2.11 -4.09
CA GLY A 17 6.78 -2.85 -4.42
C GLY A 17 7.74 -2.08 -5.34
N ARG A 18 7.26 -1.06 -6.07
CA ARG A 18 8.04 -0.33 -7.08
C ARG A 18 8.92 0.76 -6.47
N GLY A 19 10.07 1.00 -7.09
CA GLY A 19 10.96 2.11 -6.76
C GLY A 19 10.47 3.40 -7.43
N TRP A 20 10.05 4.38 -6.63
CA TRP A 20 9.59 5.68 -7.12
C TRP A 20 10.67 6.75 -6.95
N ALA A 21 11.03 7.44 -8.03
CA ALA A 21 12.04 8.50 -8.00
C ALA A 21 11.61 9.73 -7.18
N SER A 22 10.31 9.99 -7.08
CA SER A 22 9.76 11.08 -6.27
C SER A 22 8.32 10.81 -5.82
N PRO A 23 7.84 11.48 -4.75
CA PRO A 23 6.45 11.37 -4.31
C PRO A 23 5.44 11.72 -5.41
N GLY A 24 5.76 12.74 -6.23
CA GLY A 24 4.90 13.14 -7.35
C GLY A 24 4.81 12.10 -8.47
N ALA A 25 5.89 11.34 -8.73
CA ALA A 25 5.85 10.24 -9.69
C ALA A 25 4.91 9.12 -9.23
N LYS A 26 4.99 8.77 -7.94
CA LYS A 26 4.10 7.78 -7.31
C LYS A 26 2.64 8.22 -7.37
N GLU A 27 2.33 9.46 -7.03
CA GLU A 27 0.96 9.96 -7.07
C GLU A 27 0.35 9.99 -8.48
N ARG A 28 1.16 10.28 -9.50
CA ARG A 28 0.69 10.18 -10.89
C ARG A 28 0.35 8.74 -11.25
N ALA A 29 1.23 7.80 -10.93
CA ALA A 29 0.97 6.38 -11.16
C ALA A 29 -0.28 5.88 -10.42
N ILE A 30 -0.49 6.31 -9.17
CA ILE A 30 -1.73 5.99 -8.44
C ILE A 30 -2.97 6.48 -9.21
N ARG A 31 -2.94 7.70 -9.76
CA ARG A 31 -4.07 8.24 -10.52
C ARG A 31 -4.25 7.56 -11.87
N GLU A 32 -3.17 7.27 -12.58
CA GLU A 32 -3.20 6.70 -13.93
C GLU A 32 -3.49 5.20 -13.95
N GLU A 33 -2.90 4.42 -13.03
CA GLU A 33 -3.04 2.96 -12.99
C GLU A 33 -4.25 2.51 -12.17
N LEU A 34 -4.51 3.15 -11.02
CA LEU A 34 -5.58 2.72 -10.11
C LEU A 34 -6.86 3.57 -10.25
N GLY A 35 -6.83 4.62 -11.07
CA GLY A 35 -7.98 5.51 -11.28
C GLY A 35 -8.48 6.21 -10.01
N MET A 36 -7.62 6.33 -8.98
CA MET A 36 -8.03 6.82 -7.67
C MET A 36 -7.18 8.00 -7.18
N GLY A 37 -7.78 8.83 -6.32
CA GLY A 37 -7.07 9.92 -5.67
C GLY A 37 -6.09 9.43 -4.59
N PRO A 38 -5.01 10.18 -4.31
CA PRO A 38 -3.97 9.79 -3.36
C PRO A 38 -4.50 9.59 -1.93
N VAL A 39 -5.51 10.38 -1.52
CA VAL A 39 -6.12 10.24 -0.19
C VAL A 39 -6.77 8.86 -0.03
N ARG A 40 -7.62 8.46 -0.99
CA ARG A 40 -8.30 7.16 -0.98
C ARG A 40 -7.28 6.01 -1.07
N TYR A 41 -6.20 6.22 -1.82
CA TYR A 41 -5.11 5.25 -1.94
C TYR A 41 -4.45 4.98 -0.58
N TYR A 42 -4.04 6.04 0.13
CA TYR A 42 -3.40 5.87 1.43
C TYR A 42 -4.35 5.34 2.51
N GLN A 43 -5.65 5.62 2.41
CA GLN A 43 -6.66 5.00 3.29
C GLN A 43 -6.73 3.49 3.07
N LEU A 44 -6.85 3.04 1.81
CA LEU A 44 -6.88 1.63 1.46
C LEU A 44 -5.57 0.93 1.86
N LEU A 45 -4.43 1.54 1.56
CA LEU A 45 -3.13 1.02 1.94
C LEU A 45 -3.03 0.83 3.46
N ASN A 46 -3.46 1.81 4.25
CA ASN A 46 -3.44 1.67 5.71
C ASN A 46 -4.31 0.50 6.18
N ALA A 47 -5.52 0.33 5.63
CA ALA A 47 -6.38 -0.80 5.97
C ALA A 47 -5.73 -2.14 5.59
N LEU A 48 -5.06 -2.21 4.44
CA LEU A 48 -4.32 -3.40 4.01
C LEU A 48 -3.18 -3.78 4.95
N LEU A 49 -2.44 -2.80 5.47
CA LEU A 49 -1.33 -3.07 6.38
C LEU A 49 -1.76 -3.70 7.71
N ASP A 50 -3.03 -3.51 8.09
CA ASP A 50 -3.63 -4.09 9.29
C ASP A 50 -4.39 -5.40 9.00
N ALA A 51 -4.55 -5.79 7.73
CA ALA A 51 -5.29 -6.97 7.31
C ALA A 51 -4.41 -8.25 7.33
N PRO A 52 -4.80 -9.32 8.05
CA PRO A 52 -4.04 -10.59 8.08
C PRO A 52 -3.85 -11.23 6.70
N ARG A 53 -4.83 -11.05 5.80
CA ARG A 53 -4.77 -11.55 4.41
C ARG A 53 -3.64 -10.91 3.60
N ALA A 54 -3.37 -9.61 3.81
CA ALA A 54 -2.29 -8.92 3.12
C ALA A 54 -0.93 -9.45 3.58
N LEU A 55 -0.78 -9.69 4.88
CA LEU A 55 0.42 -10.29 5.46
C LEU A 55 0.64 -11.72 4.96
N ALA A 56 -0.42 -12.50 4.79
CA ALA A 56 -0.32 -13.86 4.25
C ALA A 56 0.11 -13.87 2.77
N HIS A 57 -0.30 -12.86 2.00
CA HIS A 57 0.01 -12.75 0.58
C HIS A 57 1.43 -12.20 0.30
N ASP A 58 1.79 -11.05 0.90
CA ASP A 58 3.11 -10.46 0.76
C ASP A 58 3.66 -9.99 2.12
N PRO A 59 4.19 -10.92 2.92
CA PRO A 59 4.66 -10.60 4.27
C PRO A 59 5.84 -9.62 4.25
N VAL A 60 6.66 -9.62 3.21
CA VAL A 60 7.86 -8.78 3.15
C VAL A 60 7.48 -7.32 2.90
N THR A 61 6.68 -7.07 1.87
CA THR A 61 6.22 -5.71 1.53
C THR A 61 5.35 -5.13 2.65
N VAL A 62 4.42 -5.92 3.19
CA VAL A 62 3.53 -5.47 4.27
C VAL A 62 4.32 -5.12 5.53
N ASN A 63 5.25 -5.96 5.98
CA ASN A 63 6.06 -5.64 7.16
C ASN A 63 6.96 -4.41 6.94
N ARG A 64 7.55 -4.25 5.74
CA ARG A 64 8.35 -3.06 5.40
C ARG A 64 7.51 -1.79 5.52
N LEU A 65 6.31 -1.80 4.94
CA LEU A 65 5.42 -0.64 4.95
C LEU A 65 4.87 -0.34 6.35
N ARG A 66 4.56 -1.35 7.16
CA ARG A 66 4.20 -1.18 8.58
C ARG A 66 5.30 -0.45 9.36
N ARG A 67 6.55 -0.89 9.22
CA ARG A 67 7.70 -0.23 9.86
C ARG A 67 7.85 1.24 9.43
N ILE A 68 7.70 1.53 8.13
CA ILE A 68 7.74 2.92 7.63
C ILE A 68 6.61 3.76 8.23
N ARG A 69 5.40 3.21 8.33
CA ARG A 69 4.25 3.89 8.93
C ARG A 69 4.50 4.18 10.41
N ASP A 70 5.02 3.22 11.15
CA ASP A 70 5.27 3.35 12.59
C ASP A 70 6.40 4.34 12.87
N ALA A 71 7.46 4.34 12.06
CA ALA A 71 8.53 5.36 12.14
C ALA A 71 7.97 6.77 11.95
N ARG A 72 7.17 7.00 10.90
CA ARG A 72 6.51 8.30 10.65
C ARG A 72 5.55 8.74 11.75
N ARG A 73 4.99 7.79 12.51
CA ARG A 73 4.13 8.09 13.67
C ARG A 73 4.96 8.47 14.89
N ALA A 74 6.13 7.85 15.09
CA ALA A 74 7.03 8.18 16.19
C ALA A 74 7.74 9.53 16.01
N GLU A 75 7.88 10.01 14.77
CA GLU A 75 8.44 11.34 14.46
C GLU A 75 7.44 12.51 14.67
N ARG A 76 6.18 12.22 15.03
CA ARG A 76 5.15 13.23 15.33
C ARG A 76 4.98 13.40 16.83
#